data_AF-A0A016V1J8-F1
#
_entry.id   AF-A0A016V1J8-F1
#
_cell.length_a   1.000
_cell.length_b   1.000
_cell.length_c   1.000
_cell.angle_alpha   90.00
_cell.angle_beta   90.00
_cell.angle_gamma   90.00
#
_symmetry.space_group_name_H-M   'P 1'
#
loop_
_entity.id
_entity.type
_entity.pdbx_description
1 polymer ?
#
loop_
_entity_poly.entity_id
_entity_poly.type
_entity_poly.pdbx_seq_one_letter_code
_entity_poly.pdbx_strand_id
1 'polypeptide(L)'
;MTSLITLVACGCYLLAIAPSTEAVETTTKKNFVAICKKELGDKAINNPQARKMLFTEVQIAKGQWNNLMKYSCELEKLARNLVTEPPGIVGSKYRVTYDAGKGTLNLKSSVKKWKDQLQKMEKKTKVGCNFSKDDKQYKVACVFE
;
A
#
# COMPACT_ATOMS: atom_id res chain seq x y z
N MET A 1 -59.15 50.51 15.61
CA MET A 1 -57.78 50.43 16.15
C MET A 1 -57.76 49.41 17.27
N THR A 2 -56.65 48.66 17.39
CA THR A 2 -56.34 47.53 18.31
C THR A 2 -56.73 46.11 17.87
N SER A 3 -55.79 45.19 18.17
CA SER A 3 -55.68 43.75 17.86
C SER A 3 -55.10 43.42 16.48
N LEU A 4 -54.10 42.55 16.30
CA LEU A 4 -53.56 41.49 17.15
C LEU A 4 -52.07 41.24 16.81
N ILE A 5 -51.32 40.77 17.80
CA ILE A 5 -49.90 40.43 17.78
C ILE A 5 -49.61 39.23 16.86
N THR A 6 -48.49 39.22 16.16
CA THR A 6 -47.87 37.97 15.69
C THR A 6 -46.35 38.08 15.82
N LEU A 7 -45.85 37.58 16.95
CA LEU A 7 -44.43 37.33 17.19
C LEU A 7 -44.01 36.11 16.36
N VAL A 8 -43.21 36.34 15.32
CA VAL A 8 -42.56 35.26 14.57
C VAL A 8 -41.38 34.77 15.41
N ALA A 9 -41.56 33.67 16.11
CA ALA A 9 -40.50 32.96 16.81
C ALA A 9 -39.53 32.37 15.78
N CYS A 10 -38.38 33.02 15.60
CA CYS A 10 -37.28 32.48 14.81
C CYS A 10 -36.61 31.37 15.64
N GLY A 11 -37.04 30.13 15.42
CA GLY A 11 -36.40 28.95 15.99
C GLY A 11 -35.01 28.78 15.37
N CYS A 12 -33.98 29.29 16.04
CA CYS A 12 -32.59 28.97 15.70
C CYS A 12 -32.37 27.48 15.97
N TYR A 13 -32.48 26.66 14.92
CA TYR A 13 -31.95 25.31 14.93
C TYR A 13 -30.43 25.41 15.12
N LEU A 14 -29.98 25.17 16.36
CA LEU A 14 -28.60 24.85 16.66
C LEU A 14 -28.29 23.50 16.00
N LEU A 15 -27.83 23.54 14.75
CA LEU A 15 -27.12 22.42 14.17
C LEU A 15 -25.87 22.20 15.02
N ALA A 16 -25.94 21.19 15.88
CA ALA A 16 -24.78 20.62 16.54
C ALA A 16 -23.88 20.04 15.43
N ILE A 17 -22.97 20.86 14.90
CA ILE A 17 -21.85 20.38 14.10
C ILE A 17 -20.91 19.72 15.10
N ALA A 18 -21.07 18.42 15.31
CA ALA A 18 -20.03 17.63 15.95
C ALA A 18 -18.83 17.60 14.98
N PRO A 19 -17.62 18.04 15.38
CA PRO A 19 -16.44 17.82 14.57
C PRO A 19 -16.07 16.34 14.68
N SER A 20 -16.45 15.52 13.68
CA SER A 20 -15.84 14.21 13.46
C SER A 20 -14.46 14.41 12.84
N THR A 21 -13.54 14.95 13.63
CA THR A 21 -12.16 15.20 13.20
C THR A 21 -11.25 14.05 13.65
N GLU A 22 -10.78 13.30 12.65
CA GLU A 22 -9.41 12.80 12.56
C GLU A 22 -8.93 11.77 13.60
N ALA A 23 -9.52 10.57 13.61
CA ALA A 23 -8.92 9.39 14.27
C ALA A 23 -8.67 8.19 13.34
N VAL A 24 -9.05 8.27 12.06
CA VAL A 24 -9.03 7.12 11.14
C VAL A 24 -7.80 7.07 10.23
N GLU A 25 -7.15 8.21 9.93
CA GLU A 25 -6.04 8.26 8.96
C GLU A 25 -4.66 7.92 9.55
N THR A 26 -4.43 8.11 10.84
CA THR A 26 -3.14 7.81 11.48
C THR A 26 -2.99 6.33 11.84
N THR A 27 -4.10 5.63 12.05
CA THR A 27 -4.14 4.21 12.46
C THR A 27 -3.87 3.26 11.29
N THR A 28 -4.12 3.69 10.04
CA THR A 28 -3.98 2.85 8.83
C THR A 28 -2.53 2.72 8.35
N LYS A 29 -1.71 3.77 8.45
CA LYS A 29 -0.31 3.75 7.96
C LYS A 29 0.65 2.95 8.84
N LYS A 30 0.41 2.88 10.16
CA LYS A 30 1.22 2.06 11.09
C LYS A 30 0.81 0.58 11.13
N ASN A 31 -0.38 0.22 10.66
CA ASN A 31 -0.93 -1.12 10.90
C ASN A 31 -0.56 -2.20 9.86
N PHE A 32 -0.43 -1.86 8.56
CA PHE A 32 -0.23 -2.92 7.55
C PHE A 32 1.08 -3.72 7.74
N VAL A 33 2.08 -3.07 8.34
CA VAL A 33 3.37 -3.71 8.63
C VAL A 33 3.23 -4.77 9.74
N ALA A 34 2.42 -4.53 10.75
CA ALA A 34 2.12 -5.53 11.77
C ALA A 34 1.19 -6.63 11.21
N ILE A 35 0.20 -6.24 10.41
CA ILE A 35 -0.83 -7.15 9.87
C ILE A 35 -0.22 -8.27 9.02
N CYS A 36 0.59 -7.97 7.99
CA CYS A 36 1.10 -9.06 7.14
C CYS A 36 2.07 -9.98 7.87
N LYS A 37 2.79 -9.51 8.89
CA LYS A 37 3.65 -10.40 9.69
C LYS A 37 2.79 -11.38 10.50
N LYS A 38 1.67 -10.92 11.06
CA LYS A 38 0.70 -11.75 11.77
C LYS A 38 0.04 -12.78 10.84
N GLU A 39 -0.36 -12.35 9.64
CA GLU A 39 -1.08 -13.22 8.68
C GLU A 39 -0.19 -14.24 7.97
N LEU A 40 1.04 -13.84 7.60
CA LEU A 40 1.90 -14.64 6.73
C LEU A 40 3.03 -15.36 7.46
N GLY A 41 3.31 -15.02 8.72
CA GLY A 41 4.42 -15.58 9.49
C GLY A 41 5.75 -15.37 8.78
N ASP A 42 6.46 -16.44 8.46
CA ASP A 42 7.78 -16.39 7.80
C ASP A 42 7.72 -16.18 6.29
N LYS A 43 6.52 -16.19 5.71
CA LYS A 43 6.30 -15.83 4.31
C LYS A 43 6.32 -14.31 4.11
N ALA A 44 6.14 -13.54 5.18
CA ALA A 44 6.21 -12.08 5.16
C ALA A 44 7.63 -11.55 4.92
N ILE A 45 7.74 -10.29 4.50
CA ILE A 45 8.97 -9.53 4.67
C ILE A 45 9.20 -9.36 6.17
N ASN A 46 10.24 -10.01 6.70
CA ASN A 46 10.56 -9.98 8.14
C ASN A 46 11.10 -8.64 8.63
N ASN A 47 11.50 -7.74 7.73
CA ASN A 47 11.96 -6.39 8.06
C ASN A 47 10.85 -5.34 7.79
N PRO A 48 10.20 -4.81 8.85
CA PRO A 48 9.20 -3.75 8.75
C PRO A 48 9.61 -2.53 7.91
N GLN A 49 10.86 -2.09 8.06
CA GLN A 49 11.38 -0.92 7.36
C GLN A 49 11.57 -1.20 5.87
N ALA A 50 12.03 -2.41 5.52
CA ALA A 50 12.15 -2.84 4.13
C ALA A 50 10.78 -2.91 3.44
N ARG A 51 9.75 -3.42 4.12
CA ARG A 51 8.38 -3.44 3.59
C ARG A 51 7.85 -2.03 3.36
N LYS A 52 8.00 -1.15 4.36
CA LYS A 52 7.60 0.27 4.24
C LYS A 52 8.35 0.96 3.10
N MET A 53 9.65 0.70 2.95
CA MET A 53 10.48 1.25 1.88
C MET A 53 9.96 0.80 0.50
N LEU A 54 9.79 -0.51 0.28
CA LEU A 54 9.27 -1.03 -0.98
C LEU A 54 7.92 -0.40 -1.34
N PHE A 55 6.99 -0.37 -0.39
CA PHE A 55 5.68 0.24 -0.63
C PHE A 55 5.79 1.72 -0.99
N THR A 56 6.57 2.49 -0.22
CA THR A 56 6.76 3.93 -0.45
C THR A 56 7.39 4.21 -1.82
N GLU A 57 8.46 3.50 -2.16
CA GLU A 57 9.17 3.70 -3.43
C GLU A 57 8.30 3.30 -4.63
N VAL A 58 7.48 2.25 -4.50
CA VAL A 58 6.53 1.87 -5.55
C VAL A 58 5.48 2.97 -5.76
N GLN A 59 4.92 3.54 -4.68
CA GLN A 59 3.98 4.65 -4.79
C GLN A 59 4.60 5.88 -5.48
N ILE A 60 5.84 6.21 -5.11
CA ILE A 60 6.62 7.30 -5.72
C ILE A 60 6.85 7.02 -7.21
N ALA A 61 7.38 5.85 -7.56
CA ALA A 61 7.71 5.50 -8.94
C ALA A 61 6.47 5.44 -9.84
N LYS A 62 5.32 5.05 -9.29
CA LYS A 62 4.04 5.03 -9.98
C LYS A 62 3.42 6.42 -10.18
N GLY A 63 3.90 7.45 -9.48
CA GLY A 63 3.29 8.78 -9.47
C GLY A 63 1.99 8.86 -8.66
N GLN A 64 1.69 7.86 -7.83
CA GLN A 64 0.49 7.79 -6.99
C GLN A 64 0.83 8.07 -5.52
N TRP A 65 1.42 9.24 -5.27
CA TRP A 65 1.63 9.76 -3.92
C TRP A 65 0.28 10.19 -3.32
N ASN A 66 0.09 10.06 -2.00
CA ASN A 66 -1.15 10.34 -1.24
C ASN A 66 -2.26 9.26 -1.25
N ASN A 67 -1.98 8.09 -0.69
CA ASN A 67 -2.99 7.11 -0.21
C ASN A 67 -3.87 6.40 -1.27
N LEU A 68 -3.64 6.59 -2.58
CA LEU A 68 -4.41 5.89 -3.62
C LEU A 68 -4.10 4.39 -3.71
N MET A 69 -2.91 3.98 -3.26
CA MET A 69 -2.52 2.58 -3.22
C MET A 69 -2.74 1.94 -1.85
N LYS A 70 -3.12 0.67 -1.85
CA LYS A 70 -3.27 -0.18 -0.66
C LYS A 70 -2.26 -1.32 -0.69
N TYR A 71 -1.62 -1.56 0.44
CA TYR A 71 -0.77 -2.74 0.60
C TYR A 71 -1.64 -3.98 0.88
N SER A 72 -1.32 -5.11 0.25
CA SER A 72 -2.05 -6.37 0.38
C SER A 72 -1.12 -7.51 0.79
N CYS A 73 -1.43 -8.15 1.92
CA CYS A 73 -0.68 -9.30 2.40
C CYS A 73 -0.84 -10.52 1.48
N GLU A 74 -2.00 -10.70 0.86
CA GLU A 74 -2.21 -11.73 -0.17
C GLU A 74 -1.31 -11.50 -1.39
N LEU A 75 -1.14 -10.25 -1.84
CA LEU A 75 -0.21 -9.95 -2.92
C LEU A 75 1.26 -10.09 -2.49
N GLU A 76 1.60 -9.82 -1.22
CA GLU A 76 2.94 -10.08 -0.66
C GLU A 76 3.25 -11.58 -0.63
N LYS A 77 2.25 -12.41 -0.33
CA LYS A 77 2.35 -13.87 -0.41
C LYS A 77 2.56 -14.36 -1.84
N LEU A 78 1.85 -13.80 -2.82
CA LEU A 78 2.08 -14.10 -4.23
C LEU A 78 3.48 -13.64 -4.68
N ALA A 79 3.92 -12.46 -4.27
CA ALA A 79 5.27 -11.96 -4.54
C ALA A 79 6.33 -12.87 -3.92
N ARG A 80 6.08 -13.47 -2.74
CA ARG A 80 6.98 -14.45 -2.12
C ARG A 80 7.23 -15.64 -3.04
N ASN A 81 6.19 -16.16 -3.70
CA ASN A 81 6.34 -17.30 -4.60
C ASN A 81 7.29 -17.01 -5.77
N LEU A 82 7.36 -15.76 -6.24
CA LEU A 82 8.24 -15.36 -7.35
C LEU A 82 9.71 -15.24 -6.95
N VAL A 83 10.00 -15.08 -5.66
CA VAL A 83 11.36 -14.87 -5.14
C VAL A 83 11.90 -16.09 -4.40
N THR A 84 11.13 -17.16 -4.24
CA THR A 84 11.59 -18.45 -3.72
C THR A 84 12.17 -19.33 -4.83
N GLU A 85 12.85 -20.41 -4.43
CA GLU A 85 13.27 -21.47 -5.34
C GLU A 85 12.54 -22.78 -5.07
N PRO A 86 11.96 -23.42 -6.09
CA PRO A 86 11.76 -22.91 -7.46
C PRO A 86 10.79 -21.70 -7.50
N PRO A 87 10.84 -20.84 -8.53
CA PRO A 87 9.88 -19.75 -8.65
C PRO A 87 8.49 -20.32 -8.94
N GLY A 88 7.51 -19.90 -8.13
CA GLY A 88 6.11 -20.22 -8.36
C GLY A 88 5.51 -19.40 -9.50
N ILE A 89 4.31 -19.78 -9.91
CA ILE A 89 3.54 -19.10 -10.95
C ILE A 89 2.53 -18.16 -10.30
N VAL A 90 2.40 -16.96 -10.85
CA VAL A 90 1.35 -16.00 -10.51
C VAL A 90 0.39 -15.91 -11.70
N GLY A 91 -0.93 -15.94 -11.44
CA GLY A 91 -1.94 -15.95 -12.49
C GLY A 91 -1.87 -14.71 -13.41
N SER A 92 -2.25 -14.89 -14.68
CA SER A 92 -2.16 -13.87 -15.74
C SER A 92 -2.96 -12.58 -15.48
N LYS A 93 -3.94 -12.62 -14.57
CA LYS A 93 -4.72 -11.45 -14.16
C LYS A 93 -3.90 -10.39 -13.40
N TYR A 94 -2.77 -10.80 -12.80
CA TYR A 94 -1.92 -9.91 -12.02
C TYR A 94 -0.85 -9.26 -12.90
N ARG A 95 -0.45 -8.04 -12.53
CA ARG A 95 0.79 -7.45 -13.07
C ARG A 95 1.93 -7.70 -12.10
N VAL A 96 3.12 -7.89 -12.64
CA VAL A 96 4.32 -8.25 -11.87
C VAL A 96 5.46 -7.35 -12.29
N THR A 97 6.18 -6.80 -11.32
CA THR A 97 7.53 -6.27 -11.50
C THR A 97 8.52 -7.19 -10.82
N TYR A 98 9.70 -7.37 -11.42
CA TYR A 98 10.72 -8.30 -10.94
C TYR A 98 12.12 -7.75 -11.23
N ASP A 99 13.05 -7.98 -10.31
CA ASP A 99 14.47 -7.69 -10.47
C ASP A 99 15.26 -8.77 -9.72
N ALA A 100 16.31 -9.27 -10.33
CA ALA A 100 17.21 -10.24 -9.74
C ALA A 100 18.64 -9.93 -10.18
N GLY A 101 19.60 -10.26 -9.33
CA GLY A 101 21.00 -9.96 -9.61
C GLY A 101 21.94 -10.58 -8.58
N LYS A 102 23.24 -10.42 -8.85
CA LYS A 102 24.30 -10.81 -7.91
C LYS A 102 24.60 -9.68 -6.93
N GLY A 103 25.09 -10.04 -5.75
CA GLY A 103 25.54 -9.12 -4.72
C GLY A 103 24.41 -8.54 -3.86
N THR A 104 24.67 -7.37 -3.26
CA THR A 104 23.79 -6.78 -2.24
C THR A 104 22.52 -6.18 -2.86
N LEU A 105 21.37 -6.57 -2.33
CA LEU A 105 20.06 -6.01 -2.70
C LEU A 105 19.97 -4.51 -2.35
N ASN A 106 19.69 -3.68 -3.35
CA ASN A 106 19.30 -2.27 -3.17
C ASN A 106 17.84 -2.07 -3.62
N LEU A 107 16.92 -2.08 -2.65
CA LEU A 107 15.48 -2.01 -2.91
C LEU A 107 15.07 -0.78 -3.71
N LYS A 108 15.63 0.40 -3.39
CA LYS A 108 15.32 1.65 -4.10
C LYS A 108 15.73 1.59 -5.57
N SER A 109 16.93 1.06 -5.83
CA SER A 109 17.45 0.93 -7.19
C SER A 109 16.63 -0.07 -8.00
N SER A 110 16.22 -1.19 -7.41
CA SER A 110 15.32 -2.15 -8.06
C SER A 110 13.98 -1.52 -8.43
N VAL A 111 13.35 -0.77 -7.52
CA VAL A 111 12.08 -0.08 -7.81
C VAL A 111 12.24 1.00 -8.89
N LYS A 112 13.34 1.75 -8.88
CA LYS A 112 13.63 2.78 -9.88
C LYS A 112 13.69 2.22 -11.30
N LYS A 113 14.23 1.01 -11.49
CA LYS A 113 14.25 0.33 -12.81
C LYS A 113 12.85 0.06 -13.35
N TRP A 114 11.85 -0.06 -12.49
CA TRP A 114 10.47 -0.37 -12.88
C TRP A 114 9.61 0.85 -13.16
N LYS A 115 10.14 2.08 -13.04
CA LYS A 115 9.36 3.33 -13.11
C LYS A 115 8.39 3.36 -14.30
N ASP A 116 8.90 3.16 -15.51
CA ASP A 116 8.08 3.23 -16.72
C ASP A 116 7.01 2.13 -16.76
N GLN A 117 7.31 0.95 -16.24
CA GLN A 117 6.36 -0.16 -16.13
C GLN A 117 5.27 0.18 -15.10
N LEU A 118 5.64 0.73 -13.95
CA LEU A 118 4.73 1.10 -12.86
C LEU A 118 3.77 2.21 -13.29
N GLN A 119 4.27 3.22 -13.98
CA GLN A 119 3.48 4.32 -14.53
C GLN A 119 2.39 3.81 -15.50
N LYS A 120 2.68 2.78 -16.31
CA LYS A 120 1.69 2.15 -17.22
C LYS A 120 0.60 1.33 -16.50
N MET A 121 0.74 1.08 -15.20
CA MET A 121 -0.21 0.25 -14.43
C MET A 121 -1.28 1.08 -13.70
N GLU A 122 -1.62 2.31 -14.12
CA GLU A 122 -2.38 3.30 -13.34
C GLU A 122 -3.59 2.75 -12.56
N LYS A 123 -4.41 1.89 -13.19
CA LYS A 123 -5.63 1.32 -12.59
C LYS A 123 -5.38 0.28 -11.47
N LYS A 124 -4.13 -0.15 -11.28
CA LYS A 124 -3.72 -1.14 -10.28
C LYS A 124 -3.42 -0.46 -8.95
N THR A 125 -4.38 -0.52 -8.03
CA THR A 125 -4.34 0.21 -6.76
C THR A 125 -3.91 -0.66 -5.58
N LYS A 126 -3.87 -1.99 -5.73
CA LYS A 126 -3.32 -2.88 -4.70
C LYS A 126 -1.93 -3.36 -5.09
N VAL A 127 -1.05 -3.46 -4.10
CA VAL A 127 0.29 -4.01 -4.27
C VAL A 127 0.71 -4.85 -3.07
N GLY A 128 1.49 -5.88 -3.30
CA GLY A 128 2.28 -6.55 -2.27
C GLY A 128 3.62 -6.96 -2.84
N CYS A 129 4.68 -6.80 -2.05
CA CYS A 129 6.05 -7.04 -2.50
C CYS A 129 6.73 -8.06 -1.59
N ASN A 130 7.72 -8.75 -2.13
CA ASN A 130 8.59 -9.63 -1.36
C ASN A 130 9.99 -9.66 -1.98
N PHE A 131 10.97 -10.10 -1.20
CA PHE A 131 12.32 -10.31 -1.69
C PHE A 131 12.98 -11.48 -0.97
N SER A 132 13.89 -12.13 -1.68
CA SER A 132 14.87 -13.05 -1.11
C SER A 132 16.26 -12.51 -1.40
N LYS A 133 17.17 -12.74 -0.46
CA LYS A 133 18.57 -12.42 -0.64
C LYS A 133 19.42 -13.40 0.16
N ASP A 134 20.58 -13.71 -0.39
CA ASP A 134 21.70 -14.31 0.30
C ASP A 134 22.96 -13.47 -0.01
N ASP A 135 24.14 -13.95 0.40
CA ASP A 135 25.39 -13.22 0.20
C ASP A 135 25.82 -13.13 -1.28
N LYS A 136 25.22 -13.94 -2.17
CA LYS A 136 25.60 -14.07 -3.57
C LYS A 136 24.59 -13.43 -4.51
N GLN A 137 23.31 -13.47 -4.18
CA GLN A 137 22.24 -13.07 -5.08
C GLN A 137 21.03 -12.50 -4.36
N TYR A 138 20.23 -11.75 -5.11
CA TYR A 138 18.95 -11.24 -4.67
C TYR A 138 17.87 -11.47 -5.72
N LYS A 139 16.62 -11.52 -5.24
CA LYS A 139 15.40 -11.43 -6.04
C LYS A 139 14.42 -10.52 -5.33
N VAL A 140 13.74 -9.66 -6.06
CA VAL A 140 12.68 -8.81 -5.53
C VAL A 140 11.54 -8.76 -6.54
N ALA A 141 10.32 -8.89 -6.04
CA ALA A 141 9.11 -8.86 -6.85
C ALA A 141 8.02 -8.03 -6.17
N CYS A 142 7.18 -7.38 -6.99
CA CYS A 142 5.91 -6.82 -6.54
C CYS A 142 4.80 -7.32 -7.46
N VAL A 143 3.66 -7.67 -6.86
CA VAL A 143 2.45 -8.12 -7.55
C VAL A 143 1.36 -7.07 -7.36
N PHE A 144 0.63 -6.79 -8.44
CA PHE A 144 -0.35 -5.72 -8.52
C PHE A 144 -1.72 -6.23 -9.00
N GLU A 145 -2.77 -5.69 -8.39
CA GLU A 145 -4.18 -5.95 -8.73
C GLU A 145 -4.97 -4.66 -8.98
#